data_AF-A0A9P3HKZ0-F1
#
_entry.id   AF-A0A9P3HKZ0-F1
#
_cell.length_a   1.000
_cell.length_b   1.000
_cell.length_c   1.000
_cell.angle_alpha   90.00
_cell.angle_beta   90.00
_cell.angle_gamma   90.00
#
_symmetry.space_group_name_H-M   'P 1'
#
loop_
_entity.id
_entity.type
_entity.pdbx_description
1 polymer ?
#
loop_
_entity_poly.entity_id
_entity_poly.type
_entity_poly.pdbx_seq_one_letter_code
_entity_poly.pdbx_strand_id
1 'polypeptide(L)'
;MKPMFSAGHATCCTILSIFGVIFLGTMAFLFSLPAESLTHTTNDPDNPADVARACLTATAFYGFMILFCGCQSWLNKREERAQIQLQ
;
A
#
# COMPACT_ATOMS: atom_id res chain seq x y z
N MET A 1 -1.77 -0.97 -26.28
CA MET A 1 -2.72 0.08 -25.83
C MET A 1 -1.92 1.07 -25.00
N LYS A 2 -1.97 2.36 -25.33
CA LYS A 2 -1.16 3.38 -24.65
C LYS A 2 -1.45 3.33 -23.14
N PRO A 3 -0.45 3.09 -22.28
CA PRO A 3 -0.65 3.09 -20.84
C PRO A 3 -1.03 4.50 -20.36
N MET A 4 -2.06 4.59 -19.51
CA MET A 4 -2.63 5.86 -19.04
C MET A 4 -1.69 6.66 -18.12
N PHE A 5 -0.71 6.00 -17.49
CA PHE A 5 0.31 6.63 -16.64
C PHE A 5 1.72 6.27 -17.11
N SER A 6 2.63 7.25 -17.02
CA SER A 6 4.06 7.06 -17.30
C SER A 6 4.66 5.96 -16.41
N ALA A 7 5.57 5.15 -16.96
CA ALA A 7 6.19 4.01 -16.28
C ALA A 7 6.82 4.38 -14.92
N GLY A 8 7.35 5.60 -14.82
CA GLY A 8 7.95 6.12 -13.59
C GLY A 8 6.92 6.34 -12.47
N HIS A 9 5.76 6.91 -12.79
CA HIS A 9 4.71 7.20 -11.80
C HIS A 9 4.00 5.94 -11.29
N ALA A 10 3.74 4.96 -12.16
CA ALA A 10 3.15 3.69 -11.74
C ALA A 10 4.08 2.89 -10.82
N THR A 11 5.39 2.95 -11.09
CA THR A 11 6.40 2.27 -10.28
C THR A 11 6.56 2.92 -8.90
N CYS A 12 6.62 4.26 -8.81
CA CYS A 12 6.70 4.93 -7.51
C CYS A 12 5.45 4.71 -6.66
N CYS A 13 4.25 4.74 -7.26
CA CYS A 13 2.98 4.41 -6.60
C CYS A 13 3.01 3.01 -5.97
N THR A 14 3.52 2.03 -6.73
CA THR A 14 3.59 0.63 -6.27
C THR A 14 4.53 0.49 -5.07
N ILE A 15 5.71 1.11 -5.13
CA ILE A 15 6.68 1.09 -4.03
C ILE A 15 6.10 1.74 -2.77
N LEU A 16 5.52 2.94 -2.90
CA LEU A 16 4.92 3.64 -1.77
C LEU A 16 3.78 2.84 -1.14
N SER A 17 2.95 2.17 -1.95
CA SER A 17 1.87 1.35 -1.43
C SER A 17 2.38 0.09 -0.71
N ILE A 18 3.48 -0.53 -1.16
CA ILE A 18 4.10 -1.66 -0.46
C ILE A 18 4.59 -1.22 0.93
N PHE A 19 5.32 -0.10 1.01
CA PHE A 19 5.75 0.45 2.30
C PHE A 19 4.57 0.81 3.20
N GLY A 20 3.51 1.39 2.63
CA GLY A 20 2.27 1.70 3.34
C GLY A 20 1.61 0.46 3.95
N VAL A 21 1.46 -0.62 3.18
CA VAL A 21 0.92 -1.89 3.67
C VAL A 21 1.76 -2.48 4.80
N ILE A 22 3.10 -2.45 4.69
CA ILE A 22 3.99 -2.98 5.74
C ILE A 22 3.85 -2.17 7.03
N PHE A 23 3.88 -0.83 6.94
CA PHE A 23 3.79 0.04 8.10
C PHE A 23 2.41 -0.03 8.78
N LEU A 24 1.33 0.15 8.00
CA LEU A 24 -0.04 0.12 8.52
C LEU A 24 -0.46 -1.28 8.95
N GLY A 25 0.02 -2.33 8.28
CA GLY A 25 -0.24 -3.72 8.67
C GLY A 25 0.43 -4.07 10.01
N THR A 26 1.67 -3.62 10.22
CA THR A 26 2.35 -3.79 11.52
C THR A 26 1.63 -3.02 12.63
N MET A 27 1.20 -1.78 12.36
CA MET A 27 0.42 -0.99 13.32
C MET A 27 -0.94 -1.63 13.62
N ALA A 28 -1.67 -2.07 12.60
CA ALA A 28 -2.96 -2.75 12.77
C ALA A 28 -2.81 -4.02 13.63
N PHE A 29 -1.75 -4.82 13.38
CA PHE A 29 -1.45 -6.00 14.20
C PHE A 29 -1.13 -5.63 15.65
N LEU A 30 -0.34 -4.58 15.86
CA LEU A 30 0.04 -4.13 17.20
C LEU A 30 -1.16 -3.60 18.01
N PHE A 31 -2.10 -2.89 17.38
CA PHE A 31 -3.36 -2.47 18.00
C PHE A 31 -4.37 -3.62 18.19
N SER A 32 -4.17 -4.76 17.53
CA SER A 32 -5.04 -5.95 17.68
C SER A 32 -4.64 -6.83 18.85
N LEU A 33 -3.38 -6.75 19.28
CA LEU A 33 -2.92 -7.41 20.49
C LEU A 33 -3.38 -6.58 21.70
N PRO A 34 -3.80 -7.22 22.81
CA PRO A 34 -3.99 -6.56 24.10
C PRO A 34 -2.62 -6.19 24.69
N ALA A 35 -1.85 -5.38 23.97
CA ALA A 35 -0.55 -4.91 24.38
C ALA A 35 -0.72 -3.59 25.13
N GLU A 36 -0.72 -3.69 26.45
CA GLU A 36 -0.59 -2.61 27.44
C GLU A 36 0.52 -1.57 27.12
N SER A 37 1.40 -1.87 26.16
CA SER A 37 2.54 -1.05 25.72
C SER A 37 2.16 0.14 24.83
N LEU A 38 0.98 0.13 24.19
CA LEU A 38 0.49 1.25 23.37
C LEU A 38 -0.51 2.17 24.10
N THR A 39 -0.96 1.81 25.31
CA THR A 39 -1.98 2.53 26.09
C THR A 39 -1.42 3.13 27.38
N HIS A 40 -0.13 3.45 27.41
CA HIS A 40 0.58 3.88 28.61
C HIS A 40 1.01 5.36 28.56
N THR A 41 0.31 6.21 27.80
CA THR A 41 0.54 7.66 27.77
C THR A 41 -0.76 8.45 27.89
N THR A 42 -0.71 9.59 28.57
CA THR A 42 -1.87 10.44 28.91
C THR A 42 -2.63 11.04 27.70
N ASN A 43 -2.22 10.73 26.46
CA ASN A 43 -2.83 11.17 25.20
C ASN A 43 -3.28 9.99 24.33
N ASP A 44 -3.49 8.80 24.91
CA ASP A 44 -3.97 7.67 24.14
C ASP A 44 -5.42 7.86 23.68
N PRO A 45 -5.75 7.50 22.44
CA PRO A 45 -7.11 7.59 21.93
C PRO A 45 -8.05 6.71 22.76
N ASP A 46 -9.21 7.23 23.15
CA ASP A 46 -10.19 6.56 24.03
C ASP A 46 -10.60 5.14 23.56
N ASN A 47 -10.40 4.83 22.28
CA ASN A 47 -10.77 3.55 21.68
C ASN A 47 -9.67 2.98 20.75
N PRO A 48 -8.73 2.14 21.26
CA PRO A 48 -7.68 1.53 20.44
C PRO A 48 -8.24 0.61 19.33
N ALA A 49 -9.45 0.08 19.52
CA ALA A 49 -10.15 -0.72 18.52
C ALA A 49 -10.54 0.08 17.26
N ASP A 50 -10.85 1.37 17.38
CA ASP A 50 -11.19 2.20 16.23
C ASP A 50 -9.96 2.56 15.40
N VAL A 51 -8.82 2.77 16.06
CA VAL A 51 -7.52 2.98 15.38
C VAL A 51 -7.11 1.72 14.63
N ALA A 52 -7.27 0.53 15.23
CA ALA A 52 -7.02 -0.74 14.56
C ALA A 52 -7.86 -0.89 13.29
N ARG A 53 -9.16 -0.56 13.36
CA ARG A 53 -10.07 -0.58 12.20
C ARG A 53 -9.65 0.41 11.13
N ALA A 54 -9.28 1.64 11.51
CA ALA A 54 -8.78 2.64 10.56
C ALA A 54 -7.50 2.14 9.85
N CYS A 55 -6.51 1.62 10.57
CA CYS A 55 -5.30 1.05 9.98
C CYS A 55 -5.59 -0.15 9.06
N LEU A 56 -6.54 -1.02 9.43
CA LEU A 56 -7.00 -2.13 8.58
C LEU A 56 -7.61 -1.63 7.27
N THR A 57 -8.50 -0.62 7.34
CA THR A 57 -9.12 -0.04 6.13
C THR A 57 -8.09 0.62 5.23
N ALA A 58 -7.13 1.35 5.81
CA ALA A 58 -6.04 1.97 5.06
C ALA A 58 -5.13 0.91 4.40
N THR A 59 -4.81 -0.17 5.12
CA THR A 59 -4.01 -1.29 4.59
C THR A 59 -4.70 -1.94 3.39
N ALA A 60 -6.02 -2.15 3.46
CA ALA A 60 -6.80 -2.66 2.35
C ALA A 60 -6.77 -1.72 1.12
N PHE A 61 -6.84 -0.41 1.34
CA PHE A 61 -6.77 0.59 0.26
C PHE A 61 -5.41 0.60 -0.44
N TYR A 62 -4.31 0.57 0.32
CA TYR A 62 -2.97 0.44 -0.26
C TYR A 62 -2.79 -0.90 -0.97
N GLY A 63 -3.37 -2.00 -0.46
CA GLY A 63 -3.40 -3.28 -1.15
C GLY A 63 -4.09 -3.21 -2.53
N PHE A 64 -5.21 -2.50 -2.62
CA PHE A 64 -5.89 -2.25 -3.90
C PHE A 64 -5.04 -1.39 -4.85
N MET A 65 -4.39 -0.35 -4.34
CA MET A 65 -3.46 0.48 -5.13
C MET A 65 -2.28 -0.33 -5.68
N ILE A 66 -1.74 -1.29 -4.93
CA ILE A 66 -0.69 -2.21 -5.43
C ILE A 66 -1.21 -3.01 -6.62
N LEU A 67 -2.42 -3.55 -6.55
CA LEU A 67 -3.00 -4.32 -7.64
C LEU A 67 -3.16 -3.44 -8.90
N PHE A 68 -3.73 -2.24 -8.74
CA PHE A 68 -3.99 -1.33 -9.85
C PHE A 68 -2.70 -0.75 -10.48
N CYS A 69 -1.81 -0.17 -9.66
CA CYS A 69 -0.53 0.37 -10.11
C CYS A 69 0.41 -0.74 -10.63
N GLY A 70 0.34 -1.94 -10.04
CA GLY A 70 1.09 -3.13 -10.47
C GLY A 70 0.66 -3.65 -11.83
N CYS A 71 -0.65 -3.78 -12.08
CA CYS A 71 -1.18 -4.15 -13.40
C CYS A 71 -0.74 -3.14 -14.49
N GLN A 72 -0.78 -1.85 -14.20
CA GLN A 72 -0.33 -0.81 -15.14
C GLN A 72 1.19 -0.88 -15.39
N SER A 73 2.01 -1.05 -14.34
CA SER A 73 3.46 -1.22 -14.48
C SER A 73 3.81 -2.45 -15.31
N TRP A 74 3.09 -3.56 -15.12
CA TRP A 74 3.29 -4.79 -15.88
C TRP A 74 2.92 -4.64 -17.36
N LEU A 75 1.79 -3.98 -17.67
CA LEU A 75 1.42 -3.67 -19.05
C LEU A 75 2.45 -2.76 -19.72
N ASN A 76 2.95 -1.75 -19.01
CA ASN A 76 3.99 -0.85 -19.52
C ASN A 76 5.29 -1.60 -19.85
N LYS A 77 5.73 -2.51 -18.96
CA LYS A 77 6.88 -3.39 -19.19
C LYS A 77 6.67 -4.37 -20.34
N ARG A 78 5.43 -4.79 -20.62
CA ARG A 78 5.11 -5.65 -21.77
C ARG A 78 5.19 -4.89 -23.09
N GLU A 79 4.64 -3.68 -23.15
CA GLU A 79 4.70 -2.85 -24.36
C GLU A 79 6.15 -2.45 -24.67
N GLU A 80 6.95 -2.11 -23.66
CA GLU A 80 8.39 -1.81 -23.82
C GLU A 80 9.15 -2.98 -24.44
N ARG A 81 8.91 -4.21 -23.96
CA ARG A 81 9.53 -5.42 -24.53
C ARG A 81 9.07 -5.70 -25.97
N ALA A 82 7.80 -5.45 -26.28
CA ALA A 82 7.27 -5.62 -27.63
C ALA A 82 7.85 -4.61 -28.62
N GLN A 83 8.12 -3.37 -28.18
CA GLN A 83 8.80 -2.36 -28.99
C GLN A 83 10.27 -2.74 -29.27
N ILE A 84 10.99 -3.27 -28.27
CA ILE A 84 12.40 -3.69 -28.42
C ILE A 84 12.55 -4.88 -29.37
N GLN A 85 11.57 -5.78 -29.49
CA GLN A 85 11.64 -6.89 -30.46
C GLN A 85 11.40 -6.49 -31.92
N LEU A 86 10.90 -5.28 -32.18
CA LEU A 86 10.65 -4.77 -33.53
C LEU A 86 11.76 -3.84 -34.05
N GLN A 87 12.80 -3.59 -33.23
CA GLN A 87 14.02 -2.87 -33.59
C GLN A 87 15.18 -3.83 -33.82
#